data_AF-A0AAV5XT02-F1
#
_entry.id   AF-A0AAV5XT02-F1
#
_cell.length_a   1.000
_cell.length_b   1.000
_cell.length_c   1.000
_cell.angle_alpha   90.00
_cell.angle_beta   90.00
_cell.angle_gamma   90.00
#
_symmetry.space_group_name_H-M   'P 1'
#
loop_
_entity.id
_entity.type
_entity.pdbx_description
1 polymer ?
#
loop_
_entity_poly.entity_id
_entity_poly.type
_entity_poly.pdbx_seq_one_letter_code
_entity_poly.pdbx_strand_id
1 'polypeptide(L)' 'MDVAIVGGGPAGLLVAARCAEAGLDVLLFEADAVIGEPTHCTGVISLETAELAKVPDEIILQRLGRA' A
#
# COMPACT_ATOMS: atom_id res chain seq x y z
N MET A 1 4.30 16.56 -14.14
CA MET A 1 4.33 15.91 -12.81
C MET A 1 4.08 16.97 -11.78
N ASP A 2 3.06 16.75 -10.96
CA ASP A 2 2.68 17.61 -9.84
C ASP A 2 3.24 17.05 -8.52
N VAL A 3 3.31 15.71 -8.42
CA VAL A 3 3.78 15.00 -7.22
C VAL A 3 4.77 13.90 -7.60
N ALA A 4 5.93 13.88 -6.94
CA ALA A 4 6.88 12.78 -6.99
C ALA A 4 6.89 12.05 -5.64
N ILE A 5 6.78 10.72 -5.66
CA ILE A 5 6.74 9.85 -4.48
C ILE A 5 7.93 8.89 -4.56
N VAL A 6 8.70 8.79 -3.48
CA VAL A 6 9.85 7.89 -3.39
C VAL A 6 9.55 6.81 -2.34
N GLY A 7 9.44 5.57 -2.81
CA GLY A 7 9.06 4.38 -2.04
C GLY A 7 7.67 3.87 -2.39
N GLY A 8 7.59 2.64 -2.91
CA GLY A 8 6.39 1.89 -3.27
C GLY A 8 5.84 1.02 -2.15
N GLY A 9 6.14 1.33 -0.89
CA GLY A 9 5.52 0.68 0.27
C GLY A 9 4.05 1.11 0.48
N PRO A 10 3.36 0.57 1.51
CA PRO A 10 1.94 0.83 1.76
C PRO A 10 1.57 2.31 1.82
N ALA A 11 2.40 3.13 2.49
CA ALA A 11 2.18 4.57 2.58
C ALA A 11 2.34 5.27 1.22
N GLY A 12 3.40 4.95 0.47
CA GLY A 12 3.67 5.56 -0.83
C GLY A 12 2.59 5.24 -1.86
N LEU A 13 2.15 3.98 -1.90
CA LEU A 13 1.05 3.55 -2.77
C LEU A 13 -0.28 4.21 -2.40
N LEU A 14 -0.59 4.32 -1.10
CA LEU A 14 -1.81 4.98 -0.64
C LEU A 14 -1.82 6.46 -1.02
N VAL A 15 -0.70 7.17 -0.85
CA VAL A 15 -0.56 8.57 -1.26
C VAL A 15 -0.67 8.70 -2.78
N ALA A 16 0.01 7.85 -3.54
CA ALA A 16 -0.03 7.86 -5.00
C ALA A 16 -1.46 7.69 -5.52
N ALA A 17 -2.19 6.72 -4.98
CA ALA A 17 -3.58 6.48 -5.33
C ALA A 17 -4.46 7.70 -5.02
N ARG A 18 -4.35 8.29 -3.83
CA ARG A 18 -5.13 9.47 -3.44
C ARG A 18 -4.82 10.71 -4.28
N CYS A 19 -3.56 10.95 -4.59
CA CYS A 19 -3.16 12.06 -5.46
C CYS A 19 -3.68 11.86 -6.89
N ALA A 20 -3.60 10.64 -7.43
CA ALA A 20 -4.14 10.33 -8.75
C ALA A 20 -5.67 10.44 -8.79
N GLU A 21 -6.38 9.95 -7.77
CA GLU A 21 -7.84 10.13 -7.61
C GLU A 21 -8.25 11.61 -7.56
N ALA A 22 -7.38 12.48 -7.05
CA ALA A 22 -7.59 13.93 -7.03
C ALA A 22 -7.25 14.62 -8.37
N GLY A 23 -6.81 13.88 -9.39
CA GLY A 23 -6.53 14.40 -10.73
C GLY A 23 -5.13 14.98 -10.92
N LEU A 24 -4.18 14.69 -10.01
CA LEU A 24 -2.79 15.14 -10.13
C LEU A 24 -1.96 14.19 -11.02
N ASP A 25 -0.97 14.73 -11.72
CA ASP A 25 0.04 13.94 -12.43
C ASP A 25 1.09 13.43 -11.43
N VAL A 26 1.07 12.13 -11.14
CA VAL A 26 1.85 11.48 -10.09
C VAL A 26 2.92 10.57 -10.69
N LEU A 27 4.15 10.70 -10.21
CA LEU A 27 5.24 9.77 -10.49
C LEU A 27 5.73 9.10 -9.21
N LEU A 28 5.69 7.76 -9.17
CA LEU A 28 6.18 6.96 -8.04
C LEU A 28 7.45 6.19 -8.43
N PHE A 29 8.44 6.22 -7.56
CA PHE A 29 9.69 5.48 -7.68
C PHE A 29 9.75 4.38 -6.63
N GLU A 30 10.13 3.17 -7.04
CA GLU A 30 10.47 2.05 -6.16
C GLU A 30 11.88 1.58 -6.52
N ALA A 31 12.67 1.21 -5.50
CA ALA A 31 14.01 0.69 -5.65
C ALA A 31 14.00 -0.75 -6.20
N ASP A 32 13.02 -1.55 -5.76
CA ASP A 32 12.83 -2.91 -6.23
C ASP A 32 12.18 -2.97 -7.62
N ALA A 33 12.54 -3.99 -8.40
CA ALA A 33 12.00 -4.16 -9.76
C ALA A 33 10.51 -4.49 -9.78
N VAL A 34 10.00 -5.08 -8.70
CA VAL A 34 8.60 -5.47 -8.52
C VAL A 34 8.16 -4.98 -7.15
N ILE A 35 7.09 -4.19 -7.13
CA ILE A 35 6.54 -3.64 -5.88
C ILE A 35 6.12 -4.79 -4.96
N GLY A 36 6.65 -4.78 -3.74
CA GLY A 36 6.35 -5.79 -2.71
C GLY A 36 7.22 -7.05 -2.77
N GLU A 37 8.15 -7.14 -3.72
CA GLU A 37 9.09 -8.26 -3.83
C GLU A 37 10.57 -7.82 -3.73
N PRO A 38 11.36 -8.47 -2.86
CA PRO A 38 10.98 -9.53 -1.93
C PRO A 38 10.18 -9.01 -0.73
N THR A 39 9.33 -9.86 -0.14
CA THR A 39 8.52 -9.43 0.99
C THR A 39 9.38 -9.23 2.24
N HIS A 40 9.39 -7.99 2.76
CA HIS A 40 10.17 -7.60 3.95
C HIS A 40 9.31 -7.38 5.22
N CYS A 41 8.03 -7.73 5.16
CA CYS A 41 7.07 -7.53 6.26
C CYS A 41 6.36 -8.82 6.61
N THR A 42 6.01 -9.00 7.90
CA THR A 42 5.16 -10.11 8.36
C THR A 42 3.73 -10.01 7.81
N GLY A 43 3.30 -8.83 7.33
CA GLY A 43 1.97 -8.62 6.75
C GLY A 43 0.83 -8.54 7.76
N VAL A 44 1.12 -8.40 9.06
CA VAL A 44 0.10 -8.30 10.12
C VAL A 44 -0.25 -6.83 10.35
N ILE A 45 -1.52 -6.50 10.13
CA ILE A 45 -2.09 -5.15 10.35
C ILE A 45 -3.41 -5.24 11.11
N SER A 46 -3.86 -4.12 11.68
CA SER A 46 -5.18 -4.03 12.32
C SER A 46 -6.31 -4.08 11.29
N LEU A 47 -7.51 -4.50 11.72
CA LEU A 47 -8.72 -4.43 10.88
C LEU A 47 -8.99 -2.99 10.41
N GLU A 48 -8.79 -2.02 11.30
CA GLU A 48 -8.91 -0.59 10.98
C GLU A 48 -7.97 -0.17 9.82
N THR A 49 -6.73 -0.68 9.80
CA THR A 49 -5.78 -0.39 8.71
C THR A 49 -6.23 -1.04 7.41
N ALA A 50 -6.72 -2.29 7.47
CA ALA A 50 -7.23 -3.00 6.30
C ALA A 50 -8.45 -2.30 5.69
N GLU A 51 -9.36 -1.81 6.52
CA GLU A 51 -10.53 -1.02 6.11
C GLU A 51 -10.11 0.32 5.48
N LEU A 52 -9.21 1.06 6.13
CA LEU A 52 -8.70 2.34 5.64
C LEU A 52 -8.04 2.20 4.25
N ALA A 53 -7.20 1.18 4.09
CA ALA A 53 -6.50 0.90 2.85
C ALA A 53 -7.36 0.16 1.83
N LYS A 54 -8.63 -0.17 2.15
CA LYS A 54 -9.54 -0.95 1.31
C LYS A 54 -8.92 -2.25 0.81
N VAL A 55 -8.22 -2.95 1.69
CA VAL A 55 -7.60 -4.25 1.41
C VAL A 55 -8.70 -5.24 1.02
N PRO A 56 -8.65 -5.88 -0.16
CA PRO A 56 -9.68 -6.81 -0.57
C PRO A 56 -9.59 -8.11 0.25
N ASP A 57 -10.73 -8.66 0.63
CA ASP A 57 -10.79 -9.85 1.48
C ASP A 57 -10.08 -11.07 0.85
N GLU A 58 -10.02 -11.13 -0.48
CA GLU A 58 -9.38 -12.20 -1.25
C GLU A 58 -7.85 -12.31 -1.03
N ILE A 59 -7.19 -11.25 -0.57
CA ILE A 59 -5.75 -11.26 -0.26
C ILE A 59 -5.44 -11.47 1.22
N ILE A 60 -6.47 -11.64 2.06
CA ILE A 60 -6.29 -11.90 3.50
C ILE A 60 -6.00 -13.38 3.70
N LEU A 61 -4.75 -13.70 4.05
CA LEU A 61 -4.32 -15.08 4.34
C LEU A 61 -4.95 -15.63 5.62
N GLN A 62 -5.05 -14.82 6.68
CA GLN A 62 -5.59 -15.23 7.98
C GLN A 62 -6.10 -14.03 8.79
N ARG A 63 -7.22 -14.20 9.52
CA ARG A 63 -7.68 -13.26 10.55
C ARG A 63 -7.25 -13.77 11.93
N LEU A 64 -6.57 -12.92 12.71
CA LEU A 64 -6.06 -13.26 14.03
C LEU A 64 -7.00 -12.77 15.13
N GLY A 65 -7.31 -13.63 16.09
CA GLY A 65 -8.05 -13.30 17.31
C GLY A 65 -7.17 -13.45 18.55
N ARG A 66 -7.66 -13.00 19.71
CA ARG A 66 -7.02 -13.33 21.00
C ARG A 66 -7.29 -14.81 21.31
N ALA A 67 -6.28 -15.47 21.89
CA ALA A 67 -6.42 -16.81 22.45
C ALA A 67 -7.29 -16.81 23.71
#